data_AF-A0A5K0WBB9-F1
#
_entry.id   AF-A0A5K0WBB9-F1
#
_cell.length_a   1.000
_cell.length_b   1.000
_cell.length_c   1.000
_cell.angle_alpha   90.00
_cell.angle_beta   90.00
_cell.angle_gamma   90.00
#
_symmetry.space_group_name_H-M   'P 1'
#
loop_
_entity.id
_entity.type
_entity.pdbx_description
1 polymer ?
#
loop_
_entity_poly.entity_id
_entity_poly.type
_entity_poly.pdbx_seq_one_letter_code
_entity_poly.pdbx_strand_id
1 'polypeptide(L)' 'MFCCSKSWEMHEASMSDLRHRILPPNFLAENPKEAGFCLWLLHPEPLSRPKA' A
#
# COMPACT_ATOMS: atom_id res chain seq x y z
N MET A 1 -16.08 -5.57 22.98
CA MET A 1 -15.64 -4.24 22.50
C MET A 1 -14.40 -4.48 21.65
N PHE A 2 -14.55 -4.40 20.33
CA PHE A 2 -13.51 -4.76 19.37
C PHE A 2 -12.36 -3.76 19.41
N CYS A 3 -11.15 -4.26 19.59
CA CYS A 3 -9.88 -3.52 19.53
C CYS A 3 -9.57 -3.16 18.06
N CYS A 4 -10.34 -2.26 17.45
CA CYS A 4 -10.13 -1.86 16.04
C CYS A 4 -9.15 -0.69 15.87
N SER A 5 -9.03 0.20 16.85
CA SER A 5 -8.27 1.46 16.69
C SER A 5 -6.76 1.22 16.58
N LYS A 6 -6.17 0.46 17.50
CA LYS A 6 -4.73 0.12 17.46
C LYS A 6 -4.34 -0.72 16.24
N SER A 7 -5.24 -1.58 15.79
CA SER A 7 -5.04 -2.46 14.64
C SER A 7 -5.02 -1.67 13.33
N TRP A 8 -5.87 -0.64 13.22
CA TRP A 8 -5.95 0.20 12.03
C TRP A 8 -4.71 1.06 11.84
N GLU A 9 -4.28 1.77 12.88
CA GLU A 9 -3.06 2.61 12.82
C GLU A 9 -1.82 1.75 12.51
N MET A 10 -1.73 0.56 13.13
CA MET A 10 -0.65 -0.39 12.86
C MET A 10 -0.71 -0.97 11.44
N HIS A 11 -1.91 -1.18 10.91
CA HIS A 11 -2.14 -1.62 9.53
C HIS A 11 -1.78 -0.52 8.52
N GLU A 12 -2.22 0.72 8.73
CA GLU A 12 -1.84 1.85 7.87
C GLU A 12 -0.32 2.05 7.87
N ALA A 13 0.32 2.04 9.05
CA ALA A 13 1.76 2.15 9.17
C ALA A 13 2.49 1.00 8.44
N SER A 14 2.00 -0.23 8.58
CA SER A 14 2.60 -1.40 7.90
C SER A 14 2.43 -1.33 6.38
N MET A 15 1.26 -0.94 5.89
CA MET A 15 1.00 -0.79 4.45
C MET A 15 1.81 0.38 3.87
N SER A 16 1.98 1.45 4.63
CA SER A 16 2.82 2.60 4.26
C SER A 16 4.31 2.23 4.22
N ASP A 17 4.84 1.48 5.19
CA ASP A 17 6.22 0.99 5.15
C ASP A 17 6.46 0.05 3.96
N LEU A 18 5.53 -0.88 3.72
CA LEU A 18 5.62 -1.86 2.65
C LEU A 18 5.67 -1.19 1.27
N ARG A 19 4.90 -0.12 1.07
CA ARG A 19 4.85 0.60 -0.22
C ARG A 19 6.21 1.14 -0.66
N HIS A 20 7.07 1.51 0.29
CA HIS A 20 8.37 2.10 -0.03
C HIS A 20 9.47 1.06 -0.29
N ARG A 21 9.21 -0.23 0.00
CA ARG A 21 10.24 -1.28 0.00
C ARG A 21 9.93 -2.45 -0.94
N ILE A 22 8.68 -2.57 -1.42
CA ILE A 22 8.23 -3.73 -2.17
C ILE A 22 8.62 -3.72 -3.65
N LEU A 23 8.83 -2.54 -4.24
CA LEU A 23 9.22 -2.40 -5.64
C LEU A 23 10.71 -2.03 -5.76
N PRO A 24 11.50 -2.77 -6.54
CA PRO A 24 12.87 -2.39 -6.85
C PRO A 24 12.91 -1.03 -7.58
N PRO A 25 13.93 -0.19 -7.35
CA PRO A 25 14.03 1.13 -7.99
C PRO A 25 14.10 1.05 -9.52
N ASN A 26 14.72 0.01 -10.09
CA ASN A 26 14.72 -0.21 -11.54
C ASN A 26 13.30 -0.45 -12.08
N PHE A 27 12.48 -1.21 -11.34
CA PHE A 27 11.09 -1.46 -11.73
C PHE A 27 10.26 -0.18 -11.74
N LEU A 28 10.49 0.74 -10.80
CA LEU A 28 9.83 2.05 -10.76
C LEU A 28 10.17 2.91 -11.98
N ALA A 29 11.41 2.82 -12.48
CA ALA A 29 11.86 3.57 -13.65
C ALA A 29 11.39 2.93 -14.97
N GLU A 30 11.46 1.60 -15.08
CA GLU A 30 11.12 0.86 -16.30
C GLU A 30 9.60 0.71 -16.50
N ASN A 31 8.83 0.59 -15.40
CA ASN A 31 7.40 0.28 -15.44
C ASN A 31 6.57 1.23 -14.54
N PRO A 32 6.56 2.54 -14.81
CA PRO A 32 5.89 3.51 -13.94
C PRO A 32 4.37 3.30 -13.81
N LYS A 33 3.70 2.74 -14.82
CA LYS A 33 2.24 2.48 -14.79
C LYS A 33 1.91 1.32 -13.87
N GLU A 34 2.59 0.19 -14.03
CA GLU A 34 2.44 -1.01 -13.21
C GLU A 34 2.88 -0.74 -11.77
N ALA A 35 3.96 0.01 -11.58
CA ALA A 35 4.38 0.48 -10.27
C ALA A 35 3.29 1.30 -9.56
N GLY A 36 2.65 2.23 -10.29
CA GLY A 36 1.53 3.01 -9.77
C GLY A 36 0.36 2.12 -9.35
N PHE A 37 0.03 1.09 -10.15
CA PHE A 37 -1.02 0.13 -9.80
C PHE A 37 -0.68 -0.69 -8.55
N CYS A 38 0.54 -1.23 -8.46
CA CYS A 38 1.01 -1.95 -7.27
C CYS A 38 0.95 -1.07 -6.00
N LEU A 39 1.37 0.19 -6.09
CA LEU A 39 1.30 1.14 -4.98
C LEU A 39 -0.13 1.52 -4.59
N TRP A 40 -1.05 1.52 -5.56
CA TRP A 40 -2.47 1.80 -5.34
C TRP A 40 -3.19 0.63 -4.66
N LEU A 41 -2.84 -0.62 -4.99
CA LEU A 41 -3.30 -1.81 -4.27
C LEU A 41 -2.85 -1.81 -2.80
N LEU A 42 -1.68 -1.24 -2.53
CA LEU A 42 -1.11 -1.13 -1.18
C LEU A 42 -1.57 0.12 -0.42
N HIS A 43 -2.61 0.82 -0.89
CA HIS A 43 -3.08 2.03 -0.22
C HIS A 43 -3.46 1.75 1.25
N PRO A 44 -3.01 2.56 2.22
CA PRO A 44 -3.28 2.33 3.64
C PRO A 44 -4.79 2.31 3.92
N GLU A 45 -5.53 3.26 3.33
CA GLU A 45 -6.99 3.24 3.35
C GLU A 45 -7.57 2.20 2.35
N PRO A 46 -8.32 1.19 2.81
CA PRO A 46 -8.91 0.14 1.99
C PRO A 46 -9.98 0.63 1.02
N LEU A 47 -10.73 1.68 1.36
CA LEU A 47 -11.78 2.23 0.50
C LEU A 47 -11.20 2.89 -0.76
N SER A 48 -9.99 3.40 -0.65
CA SER A 48 -9.24 4.04 -1.73
C SER A 48 -8.51 3.03 -2.63
N ARG A 49 -8.50 1.73 -2.29
CA ARG A 49 -7.91 0.68 -3.15
C ARG A 49 -8.82 0.38 -4.34
N PRO A 50 -8.24 0.00 -5.50
CA PRO A 50 -9.04 -0.45 -6.63
C PRO A 50 -9.73 -1.77 -6.29
N LYS A 51 -11.00 -1.89 -6.67
CA LYS A 51 -11.82 -3.10 -6.52
C LYS A 51 -11.86 -3.83 -7.86
N ALA A 52 -11.73 -5.15 -7.84
CA ALA A 52 -11.84 -6.00 -9.02
C ALA A 52 -13.31 -6.14 -9.46
#